data_AF-A0A3P8B3W6-F1
#
_entry.id   AF-A0A3P8B3W6-F1
#
_cell.length_a   1.000
_cell.length_b   1.000
_cell.length_c   1.000
_cell.angle_alpha   90.00
_cell.angle_beta   90.00
_cell.angle_gamma   90.00
#
_symmetry.space_group_name_H-M   'P 1'
#
loop_
_entity.id
_entity.type
_entity.pdbx_description
1 polymer ?
#
loop_
_entity_poly.entity_id
_entity_poly.type
_entity_poly.pdbx_seq_one_letter_code
_entity_poly.pdbx_strand_id
1 'polypeptide(L)'
;MFQELRVPDIYSPIDAKIVGRSRLYAIQGVYTGCDNNGVVLIGTGDWADYEVVLYNVRYRDRLLGTQHVVQGEPIATRLDCEDSPDSVFMEVRYRGIVVDISDLISAKQCRMLDFPPK
;
A
#
# COMPACT_ATOMS: atom_id res chain seq x y z
N MET A 1 16.31 -0.23 29.85
CA MET A 1 15.73 -1.29 29.00
C MET A 1 15.09 -0.57 27.82
N PHE A 2 15.80 -0.45 26.70
CA PHE A 2 15.22 0.15 25.50
C PHE A 2 14.29 -0.91 24.89
N GLN A 3 12.99 -0.67 24.97
CA GLN A 3 12.04 -1.43 24.18
C GLN A 3 12.31 -1.07 22.73
N GLU A 4 12.86 -1.98 21.93
CA GLU A 4 12.89 -1.80 20.48
C GLU A 4 11.44 -1.57 20.03
N LEU A 5 11.12 -0.32 19.66
CA LEU A 5 9.81 0.04 19.14
C LEU A 5 9.64 -0.72 17.83
N ARG A 6 8.87 -1.80 17.88
CA ARG A 6 8.53 -2.58 16.70
C ARG A 6 7.72 -1.70 15.76
N VAL A 7 8.30 -1.36 14.61
CA VAL A 7 7.61 -0.60 13.56
C VAL A 7 6.36 -1.38 13.11
N PRO A 8 5.18 -0.72 12.99
CA PRO A 8 3.96 -1.40 12.60
C PRO A 8 4.04 -2.11 11.25
N ASP A 9 3.43 -3.29 11.19
CA ASP A 9 3.24 -4.03 9.94
C ASP A 9 2.09 -3.43 9.14
N ILE A 10 2.28 -3.36 7.82
CA ILE A 10 1.27 -2.91 6.87
C ILE A 10 0.77 -4.13 6.10
N TYR A 11 -0.54 -4.31 6.10
CA TYR A 11 -1.23 -5.44 5.51
C TYR A 11 -1.88 -5.06 4.19
N SER A 12 -2.01 -6.02 3.27
CA SER A 12 -2.70 -5.78 2.01
C SER A 12 -4.17 -5.43 2.26
N PRO A 13 -4.68 -4.31 1.74
CA PRO A 13 -6.09 -3.93 1.91
C PRO A 13 -7.02 -4.73 0.99
N ILE A 14 -6.48 -5.39 -0.03
CA ILE A 14 -7.21 -6.12 -1.08
C ILE A 14 -6.46 -7.39 -1.49
N ASP A 15 -7.13 -8.30 -2.20
CA ASP A 15 -6.44 -9.38 -2.91
C ASP A 15 -5.76 -8.80 -4.14
N ALA A 16 -4.45 -9.03 -4.29
CA ALA A 16 -3.68 -8.35 -5.31
C ALA A 16 -2.42 -9.10 -5.77
N LYS A 17 -1.88 -8.61 -6.88
CA LYS A 17 -0.52 -8.85 -7.34
C LYS A 17 0.32 -7.62 -7.01
N ILE A 18 1.43 -7.83 -6.31
CA ILE A 18 2.43 -6.79 -6.06
C ILE A 18 3.24 -6.60 -7.34
N VAL A 19 3.20 -5.39 -7.91
CA VAL A 19 3.87 -5.08 -9.18
C VAL A 19 5.31 -4.62 -8.96
N GLY A 20 5.60 -3.98 -7.84
CA GLY A 20 6.97 -3.59 -7.50
C GLY A 20 7.06 -2.42 -6.53
N ARG A 21 8.26 -1.85 -6.48
CA ARG A 21 8.63 -0.69 -5.68
C ARG A 21 8.47 0.58 -6.51
N SER A 22 7.70 1.53 -6.01
CA SER A 22 7.72 2.91 -6.51
C SER A 22 8.69 3.72 -5.65
N ARG A 23 9.94 3.91 -6.12
CA ARG A 23 10.91 4.75 -5.40
C ARG A 23 10.45 6.21 -5.45
N LEU A 24 9.91 6.68 -4.35
CA LEU A 24 9.58 8.08 -4.15
C LEU A 24 10.60 8.66 -3.17
N TYR A 25 11.34 9.66 -3.62
CA TYR A 25 12.35 10.31 -2.78
C TYR A 25 11.64 11.14 -1.70
N ALA A 26 11.92 10.86 -0.42
CA ALA A 26 11.36 11.62 0.70
C ALA A 26 11.84 13.09 0.72
N ILE A 27 13.01 13.36 0.12
CA ILE A 27 13.62 14.69 0.01
C ILE A 27 14.01 14.91 -1.46
N GLN A 28 13.63 16.06 -2.04
CA GLN A 28 13.95 16.40 -3.42
C GLN A 28 15.45 16.28 -3.70
N GLY A 29 15.84 15.25 -4.46
CA GLY A 29 17.17 15.16 -5.08
C GLY A 29 18.32 14.64 -4.21
N VAL A 30 18.10 14.25 -2.95
CA VAL A 30 19.18 13.70 -2.10
C VAL A 30 18.78 12.35 -1.50
N TYR A 31 19.56 11.32 -1.83
CA TYR A 31 19.44 9.99 -1.24
C TYR A 31 19.99 9.98 0.18
N THR A 32 19.12 9.85 1.19
CA THR A 32 19.52 9.73 2.60
C THR A 32 19.53 8.29 3.11
N GLY A 33 19.29 7.29 2.24
CA GLY A 33 19.10 5.90 2.64
C GLY A 33 17.70 5.59 3.20
N CYS A 34 16.81 6.59 3.26
CA CYS A 34 15.40 6.44 3.63
C CYS A 34 14.52 6.47 2.36
N ASP A 35 14.36 5.30 1.73
CA ASP A 35 13.49 5.18 0.55
C ASP A 35 12.05 4.89 0.98
N ASN A 36 11.14 5.82 0.67
CA ASN A 36 9.72 5.48 0.53
C ASN A 36 9.62 4.60 -0.72
N ASN A 37 9.59 3.30 -0.49
CA ASN A 37 9.64 2.33 -1.58
C ASN A 37 8.32 2.23 -2.32
N GLY A 38 7.24 2.82 -1.79
CA GLY A 38 5.89 2.63 -2.26
C GLY A 38 5.48 1.15 -2.28
N VAL A 39 4.19 0.85 -2.24
CA VAL A 39 3.73 -0.49 -2.66
C VAL A 39 2.61 -0.32 -3.64
N VAL A 40 2.81 -0.83 -4.85
CA VAL A 40 1.80 -0.83 -5.91
C VAL A 40 1.17 -2.22 -5.99
N LEU A 41 -0.13 -2.25 -5.77
CA LEU A 41 -0.97 -3.45 -5.80
C LEU A 41 -1.93 -3.34 -6.98
N ILE A 42 -2.01 -4.40 -7.77
CA ILE A 42 -3.03 -4.56 -8.80
C ILE A 42 -4.01 -5.61 -8.32
N GLY A 43 -5.26 -5.20 -8.16
CA GLY A 43 -6.29 -6.05 -7.59
C GLY A 43 -6.61 -7.27 -8.45
N THR A 44 -6.99 -8.36 -7.79
CA THR A 44 -7.30 -9.66 -8.38
C THR A 44 -8.63 -10.18 -7.87
N GLY A 45 -9.25 -11.13 -8.58
CA GLY A 45 -10.55 -11.68 -8.19
C GLY A 45 -11.62 -10.60 -8.12
N ASP A 46 -12.30 -10.48 -6.98
CA ASP A 46 -13.35 -9.48 -6.75
C ASP A 46 -12.80 -8.04 -6.73
N TRP A 47 -11.48 -7.88 -6.57
CA TRP A 47 -10.78 -6.60 -6.63
C TRP A 47 -10.21 -6.30 -8.02
N ALA A 48 -10.62 -7.02 -9.06
CA ALA A 48 -10.25 -6.68 -10.43
C ALA A 48 -10.57 -5.21 -10.76
N ASP A 49 -9.76 -4.60 -11.63
CA ASP A 49 -9.80 -3.18 -12.02
C ASP A 49 -9.38 -2.16 -10.94
N TYR A 50 -9.04 -2.61 -9.72
CA TYR A 50 -8.47 -1.72 -8.70
C TYR A 50 -6.94 -1.66 -8.78
N GLU A 51 -6.43 -0.45 -8.53
CA GLU A 51 -5.01 -0.18 -8.28
C GLU A 51 -4.90 0.52 -6.92
N VAL A 52 -3.99 0.03 -6.08
CA VAL A 52 -3.71 0.64 -4.76
C VAL A 52 -2.24 1.02 -4.68
N VAL A 53 -1.98 2.25 -4.26
CA VAL A 53 -0.64 2.75 -3.99
C VAL A 53 -0.53 3.13 -2.51
N LEU A 54 0.39 2.48 -1.81
CA LEU A 54 0.74 2.78 -0.43
C LEU A 54 2.01 3.63 -0.38
N TYR A 55 1.96 4.73 0.37
CA TYR A 55 3.08 5.64 0.59
C TYR A 55 3.53 5.64 2.04
N ASN A 56 4.77 6.07 2.29
CA ASN A 56 5.43 6.05 3.60
C ASN A 56 5.51 4.63 4.17
N VAL A 57 5.85 3.68 3.28
CA VAL A 57 6.02 2.28 3.63
C VAL A 57 7.35 1.75 3.13
N ARG A 58 7.88 0.77 3.86
CA ARG A 58 9.05 -0.01 3.45
C ARG A 58 8.59 -1.40 3.04
N TYR A 59 8.65 -1.67 1.74
CA TYR A 59 8.32 -2.99 1.19
C TYR A 59 9.21 -4.08 1.79
N ARG A 60 8.61 -5.17 2.27
CA ARG A 60 9.35 -6.34 2.72
C ARG A 60 9.86 -7.08 1.49
N ASP A 61 11.17 -7.02 1.23
CA ASP A 61 11.78 -7.83 0.17
C ASP A 61 11.51 -9.31 0.46
N ARG A 62 10.61 -9.91 -0.31
CA ARG A 62 10.63 -11.34 -0.58
C ARG A 62 11.08 -11.50 -2.03
N LEU A 63 11.97 -12.46 -2.25
CA LEU A 63 12.68 -12.79 -3.49
C LEU A 63 11.98 -12.31 -4.79
N LEU A 64 12.77 -11.65 -5.64
CA LEU A 64 12.45 -11.08 -6.95
C LEU A 64 11.27 -11.74 -7.70
N GLY A 65 10.23 -10.97 -7.99
CA GLY A 65 9.11 -11.38 -8.85
C GLY A 65 7.81 -10.66 -8.50
N THR A 66 6.79 -10.85 -9.32
CA THR A 66 5.44 -10.43 -8.96
C THR A 66 4.83 -11.44 -8.00
N GLN A 67 4.53 -11.00 -6.77
CA GLN A 67 3.98 -11.82 -5.70
C GLN A 67 2.45 -11.63 -5.64
N HIS A 68 1.70 -12.73 -5.54
CA HIS A 68 0.28 -12.68 -5.19
C HIS A 68 0.15 -12.59 -3.67
N VAL A 69 -0.75 -11.74 -3.22
CA VAL A 69 -1.07 -11.53 -1.80
C VAL A 69 -2.57 -11.49 -1.62
N VAL A 70 -3.03 -11.96 -0.48
CA VAL A 70 -4.43 -11.88 -0.07
C VAL A 70 -4.65 -10.71 0.87
N GLN A 71 -5.89 -10.21 0.93
CA GLN A 71 -6.30 -9.20 1.90
C GLN A 71 -5.91 -9.65 3.32
N GLY A 72 -5.25 -8.76 4.07
CA GLY A 72 -4.77 -9.05 5.42
C GLY A 72 -3.39 -9.72 5.49
N GLU A 73 -2.71 -10.00 4.36
CA GLU A 73 -1.33 -10.49 4.38
C GLU A 73 -0.33 -9.34 4.64
N PRO A 74 0.71 -9.52 5.49
CA PRO A 74 1.70 -8.48 5.74
C PRO A 74 2.65 -8.28 4.54
N ILE A 75 2.64 -7.08 3.96
CA ILE A 75 3.36 -6.75 2.71
C ILE A 75 4.48 -5.71 2.91
N ALA A 76 4.40 -4.91 3.97
CA ALA A 76 5.37 -3.86 4.25
C ALA A 76 5.44 -3.57 5.75
N THR A 77 6.32 -2.66 6.14
CA THR A 77 6.29 -1.98 7.44
C THR A 77 6.09 -0.48 7.21
N ARG A 78 5.59 0.24 8.23
CA ARG A 78 5.63 1.71 8.21
C ARG A 78 7.06 2.18 7.91
N LEU A 79 7.22 3.27 7.17
CA LEU A 79 8.52 3.89 7.00
C LEU A 79 8.95 4.52 8.32
N ASP A 80 10.14 4.16 8.80
CA ASP A 80 10.68 4.62 10.08
C ASP A 80 11.95 5.41 9.84
N CYS A 81 11.77 6.71 9.57
CA CYS A 81 12.86 7.66 9.35
C CYS A 81 12.62 8.91 10.19
N GLU A 82 13.70 9.61 10.54
CA GLU A 82 13.70 10.76 11.46
C GLU A 82 12.68 11.84 11.07
N ASP A 83 12.53 12.11 9.77
CA ASP A 83 11.59 13.11 9.23
C ASP A 83 10.35 12.49 8.54
N SER A 84 10.11 11.19 8.69
CA SER A 84 8.92 10.57 8.10
C SER A 84 7.68 10.83 8.96
N PRO A 85 6.53 11.18 8.36
CA PRO A 85 5.30 11.32 9.14
C PRO A 85 4.89 9.97 9.73
N ASP A 86 4.28 9.98 10.92
CA ASP A 86 3.67 8.80 11.53
C ASP A 86 2.30 8.50 10.89
N SER A 87 2.30 8.35 9.57
CA SER A 87 1.11 8.06 8.77
C SER A 87 1.45 7.31 7.49
N VAL A 88 0.52 6.45 7.08
CA VAL A 88 0.53 5.77 5.78
C VAL A 88 -0.58 6.38 4.94
N PHE A 89 -0.24 6.78 3.72
CA PHE A 89 -1.23 7.25 2.76
C PHE A 89 -1.56 6.12 1.79
N MET A 90 -2.85 5.96 1.52
CA MET A 90 -3.37 4.98 0.57
C MET A 90 -4.14 5.72 -0.51
N GLU A 91 -3.71 5.58 -1.76
CA GLU A 91 -4.47 6.02 -2.92
C GLU A 91 -5.06 4.80 -3.60
N VAL A 92 -6.35 4.85 -3.90
CA VAL A 92 -7.07 3.78 -4.56
C VAL A 92 -7.69 4.30 -5.84
N ARG A 93 -7.51 3.55 -6.92
CA ARG A 93 -8.12 3.84 -8.21
C ARG A 93 -8.94 2.66 -8.67
N TYR A 94 -10.15 2.91 -9.15
CA TYR A 94 -10.95 1.95 -9.90
C TYR A 94 -10.98 2.39 -11.36
N ARG A 95 -10.43 1.57 -12.26
CA ARG A 95 -10.35 1.89 -13.71
C ARG A 95 -9.69 3.25 -14.00
N GLY A 96 -8.74 3.66 -13.16
CA GLY A 96 -7.99 4.92 -13.28
C GLY A 96 -8.63 6.13 -12.59
N ILE A 97 -9.82 6.00 -12.00
CA ILE A 97 -10.51 7.06 -11.26
C ILE A 97 -10.22 6.88 -9.77
N VAL A 98 -9.78 7.94 -9.07
CA VAL A 98 -9.54 7.90 -7.62
C VAL A 98 -10.86 7.71 -6.87
N VAL A 99 -10.89 6.75 -5.95
CA VAL A 99 -12.09 6.32 -5.23
C VAL A 99 -11.81 6.11 -3.75
N ASP A 100 -12.83 6.28 -2.90
CA ASP A 100 -12.79 5.89 -1.49
C ASP A 100 -13.43 4.50 -1.33
N ILE A 101 -12.66 3.55 -0.79
CA ILE A 101 -13.11 2.17 -0.53
C ILE A 101 -13.14 1.84 0.97
N SER A 102 -13.06 2.84 1.85
CA SER A 102 -12.94 2.65 3.31
C SER A 102 -14.07 1.78 3.87
N ASP A 103 -15.29 1.94 3.37
CA ASP A 103 -16.46 1.16 3.82
C ASP A 103 -16.44 -0.29 3.31
N LEU A 104 -15.83 -0.54 2.15
CA LEU A 104 -15.63 -1.89 1.60
C LEU A 104 -14.61 -2.67 2.43
N ILE A 105 -13.44 -2.08 2.70
CA ILE A 105 -12.37 -2.75 3.45
C ILE A 105 -12.70 -2.88 4.95
N SER A 106 -13.50 -1.98 5.50
CA SER A 106 -13.96 -2.06 6.90
C SER A 106 -15.23 -2.89 7.09
N ALA A 107 -15.76 -3.48 6.01
CA ALA A 107 -17.01 -4.25 6.00
C ALA A 107 -18.22 -3.51 6.60
N LYS A 108 -18.21 -2.17 6.59
CA LYS A 108 -19.38 -1.35 6.96
C LYS A 108 -20.50 -1.49 5.93
N GLN A 109 -20.12 -1.73 4.68
CA GLN A 109 -21.05 -1.94 3.58
C GLN A 109 -20.56 -3.09 2.69
N CYS A 110 -21.28 -4.20 2.66
CA CYS A 110 -20.98 -5.36 1.82
C CYS A 110 -21.50 -5.22 0.38
N ARG A 111 -21.76 -3.99 -0.09
CA ARG A 111 -22.18 -3.72 -1.47
C ARG A 111 -21.06 -2.97 -2.17
N MET A 112 -20.76 -3.40 -3.39
CA MET A 112 -19.85 -2.68 -4.28
C MET A 112 -20.37 -1.24 -4.48
N LEU A 113 -19.45 -0.28 -4.45
CA LEU A 113 -19.78 1.12 -4.67
C LEU A 113 -20.14 1.35 -6.13
N ASP A 114 -21.13 2.22 -6.37
CA ASP A 114 -21.51 2.64 -7.72
C ASP A 114 -20.44 3.60 -8.26
N PHE A 115 -19.48 3.07 -9.02
CA PHE A 115 -18.50 3.89 -9.72
C PHE A 115 -19.03 4.33 -11.09
N PRO A 116 -18.74 5.57 -11.53
CA PRO A 116 -19.20 6.05 -12.83
C PRO A 116 -18.67 5.14 -13.96
N PRO A 117 -19.47 4.90 -15.01
CA PRO A 117 -19.01 4.21 -16.21
C PRO A 117 -17.92 5.02 -16.92
N LYS A 118 -17.07 4.33 -17.68
CA LYS A 118 -16.03 4.94 -18.54
C LYS A 118 -16.64 5.87 -19.59
#